data_AF-A0AAU3R6R3-F1
#
_entry.id   AF-A0AAU3R6R3-F1
#
_cell.length_a   1.000
_cell.length_b   1.000
_cell.length_c   1.000
_cell.angle_alpha   90.00
_cell.angle_beta   90.00
_cell.angle_gamma   90.00
#
_symmetry.space_group_name_H-M   'P 1'
#
loop_
_entity.id
_entity.type
_entity.pdbx_description
1 polymer ?
#
loop_
_entity_poly.entity_id
_entity_poly.type
_entity_poly.pdbx_seq_one_letter_code
_entity_poly.pdbx_strand_id
1 'polypeptide(L)'
;MCGCGWRGAAAYRLDWAPVGDRPLYGADVDLTGPLEDWTAHLSVVRNAAVPLPEPLAVLLAAMAGQLTDTAADAPLAALRAAGALERIAARTGRTVAGALCDDGMSAEAVATEPGTTRSKALVLLLTEQAR
;
A
#
# COMPACT_ATOMS: atom_id res chain seq x y z
N MET A 1 6.68 -9.19 -3.52
CA MET A 1 6.90 -8.25 -4.63
C MET A 1 6.19 -6.96 -4.28
N CYS A 2 6.87 -5.82 -4.32
CA CYS A 2 6.26 -4.53 -4.03
C CYS A 2 5.39 -4.06 -5.21
N GLY A 3 4.36 -3.27 -4.94
CA GLY A 3 3.48 -2.69 -5.97
C GLY A 3 4.23 -1.82 -6.99
N CYS A 4 5.42 -1.32 -6.64
CA CYS A 4 6.31 -0.58 -7.54
C CYS A 4 7.19 -1.46 -8.46
N GLY A 5 7.06 -2.79 -8.37
CA GLY A 5 7.81 -3.74 -9.21
C GLY A 5 9.06 -4.34 -8.55
N TRP A 6 9.46 -3.89 -7.36
CA TRP A 6 10.63 -4.42 -6.66
C TRP A 6 10.47 -5.89 -6.24
N ARG A 7 11.55 -6.68 -6.42
CA ARG A 7 11.57 -8.14 -6.22
C ARG A 7 12.63 -8.64 -5.22
N GLY A 8 13.44 -7.77 -4.64
CA GLY A 8 14.63 -8.12 -3.83
C GLY A 8 15.87 -7.40 -4.34
N ALA A 9 16.83 -7.07 -3.47
CA ALA A 9 18.12 -6.56 -3.92
C ALA A 9 19.14 -7.70 -4.14
N ALA A 10 19.01 -8.79 -3.38
CA ALA A 10 19.79 -10.00 -3.57
C ALA A 10 18.95 -11.29 -3.55
N ALA A 11 19.54 -12.38 -4.06
CA ALA A 11 19.03 -13.72 -3.85
C ALA A 11 19.64 -14.30 -2.56
N TYR A 12 18.78 -14.57 -1.58
CA TYR A 12 19.19 -15.20 -0.31
C TYR A 12 18.96 -16.70 -0.40
N ARG A 13 20.05 -17.47 -0.30
CA ARG A 13 19.96 -18.92 -0.35
C ARG A 13 19.42 -19.45 0.98
N LEU A 14 18.28 -20.10 0.92
CA LEU A 14 17.69 -20.76 2.07
C LEU A 14 18.22 -22.20 2.15
N ASP A 15 18.74 -22.58 3.32
CA ASP A 15 18.92 -23.99 3.64
C ASP A 15 17.59 -24.56 4.11
N TRP A 16 17.06 -25.52 3.36
CA TRP A 16 15.79 -26.18 3.64
C TRP A 16 15.91 -27.32 4.65
N ALA A 17 17.12 -27.85 4.86
CA ALA A 17 17.36 -28.94 5.81
C ALA A 17 16.91 -28.60 7.25
N PRO A 18 17.20 -27.41 7.82
CA PRO A 18 16.71 -27.04 9.16
C PRO A 18 15.22 -26.68 9.21
N VAL A 19 14.60 -26.33 8.08
CA VAL A 19 13.16 -26.01 8.03
C VAL A 19 12.32 -27.28 8.18
N GLY A 20 12.68 -28.33 7.45
CA GLY A 20 11.94 -29.59 7.42
C GLY A 20 10.46 -29.36 7.05
N ASP A 21 9.54 -30.04 7.75
CA ASP A 21 8.09 -29.90 7.53
C ASP A 21 7.46 -28.71 8.28
N ARG A 22 8.27 -27.88 8.96
CA ARG A 22 7.75 -26.75 9.73
C ARG A 22 7.42 -25.57 8.82
N PRO A 23 6.42 -24.75 9.18
CA PRO A 23 6.24 -23.49 8.50
C PRO A 23 7.46 -22.59 8.72
N LEU A 24 7.83 -21.83 7.68
CA LEU A 24 9.02 -20.97 7.64
C LEU A 24 9.09 -19.97 8.80
N TYR A 25 7.94 -19.46 9.26
CA TYR A 25 7.86 -18.54 10.41
C TYR A 25 8.15 -19.19 11.77
N GLY A 26 8.16 -20.52 11.85
CA GLY A 26 8.48 -21.30 13.04
C GLY A 26 9.82 -22.04 12.94
N ALA A 27 10.56 -21.82 11.86
CA ALA A 27 11.91 -22.34 11.68
C ALA A 27 12.93 -21.25 12.07
N ASP A 28 14.03 -21.67 12.69
CA ASP A 28 15.15 -20.78 13.06
C ASP A 28 15.99 -20.51 11.80
N VAL A 29 15.45 -19.66 10.94
CA VAL A 29 16.04 -19.25 9.66
C VAL A 29 16.52 -17.82 9.80
N ASP A 30 17.76 -17.56 9.41
CA ASP A 30 18.26 -16.20 9.30
C ASP A 30 17.56 -15.45 8.15
N LEU A 31 16.68 -14.52 8.54
CA LEU A 31 15.98 -13.61 7.63
C LEU A 31 16.54 -12.19 7.68
N THR A 32 17.67 -11.96 8.35
CA THR A 32 18.24 -10.63 8.58
C THR A 32 18.46 -9.90 7.26
N GLY A 33 19.17 -10.52 6.30
CA GLY A 33 19.41 -9.93 4.98
C GLY A 33 18.14 -9.56 4.21
N PRO A 34 17.20 -10.50 3.96
CA PRO A 34 15.92 -10.18 3.32
C PRO A 34 15.11 -9.07 4.01
N LEU A 35 15.10 -9.04 5.35
CA LEU A 35 14.38 -8.03 6.14
C LEU A 35 15.04 -6.65 6.02
N GLU A 36 16.37 -6.58 6.03
CA GLU A 36 17.12 -5.35 5.80
C GLU A 36 16.88 -4.79 4.40
N ASP A 37 16.97 -5.64 3.38
CA ASP A 37 16.67 -5.29 1.98
C ASP A 37 15.25 -4.73 1.83
N TRP A 38 14.27 -5.40 2.46
CA TRP A 38 12.88 -4.96 2.47
C TRP A 38 12.70 -3.61 3.17
N THR A 39 13.35 -3.43 4.32
CA THR A 39 13.26 -2.20 5.12
C THR A 39 13.91 -1.02 4.40
N ALA A 40 15.06 -1.24 3.77
CA ALA A 40 15.73 -0.26 2.92
C ALA A 40 14.84 0.12 1.73
N HIS A 41 14.24 -0.87 1.07
CA HIS A 41 13.31 -0.62 -0.04
C HIS A 41 12.09 0.21 0.40
N LEU A 42 11.46 -0.12 1.53
CA LEU A 42 10.34 0.65 2.07
C LEU A 42 10.73 2.10 2.40
N SER A 43 11.99 2.34 2.78
CA SER A 43 12.50 3.69 3.02
C SER A 43 12.60 4.48 1.73
N VAL A 44 13.06 3.87 0.63
CA VAL A 44 13.07 4.48 -0.70
C VAL A 44 11.66 4.85 -1.16
N VAL A 45 10.70 3.91 -1.02
CA VAL A 45 9.30 4.15 -1.40
C VAL A 45 8.70 5.30 -0.59
N ARG A 46 8.94 5.34 0.72
CA ARG A 46 8.44 6.39 1.62
C ARG A 46 9.05 7.75 1.31
N ASN A 47 10.34 7.81 1.00
CA ASN A 47 11.03 9.05 0.66
C ASN A 47 10.60 9.61 -0.70
N ALA A 48 10.14 8.74 -1.61
CA ALA A 48 9.57 9.15 -2.89
C ALA A 48 8.10 9.59 -2.78
N ALA A 49 7.41 9.23 -1.69
CA ALA A 49 6.02 9.58 -1.47
C ALA A 49 5.85 11.06 -1.14
N VAL A 50 4.76 11.66 -1.61
CA VAL A 50 4.40 13.02 -1.17
C VAL A 50 4.01 12.94 0.31
N PRO A 51 4.67 13.71 1.21
CA PRO A 51 4.34 13.65 2.63
C PRO A 51 2.91 14.13 2.85
N LEU A 52 2.14 13.35 3.61
CA LEU A 52 0.81 13.78 4.04
C LEU A 52 0.94 14.91 5.08
N PRO A 53 -0.02 15.85 5.12
CA PRO A 53 -0.14 16.76 6.26
C PRO A 53 -0.24 15.98 7.56
N GLU A 54 0.53 16.36 8.58
CA GLU A 54 0.63 15.64 9.86
C GLU A 54 -0.74 15.27 10.48
N PRO A 55 -1.74 16.17 10.53
CA PRO A 55 -3.05 15.82 11.08
C PRO A 55 -3.74 14.66 10.34
N LEU A 56 -3.55 14.59 9.02
CA LEU A 56 -4.11 13.53 8.19
C LEU A 56 -3.37 12.20 8.40
N ALA A 57 -2.05 12.24 8.53
CA ALA A 57 -1.24 11.06 8.84
C ALA A 57 -1.64 10.43 10.18
N VAL A 58 -1.79 11.25 11.23
CA VAL A 58 -2.24 10.81 12.56
C VAL A 58 -3.64 10.19 12.51
N LEU A 59 -4.58 10.82 11.79
CA LEU A 59 -5.94 10.31 11.66
C LEU A 59 -5.97 8.94 10.96
N LEU A 60 -5.21 8.78 9.87
CA LEU A 60 -5.11 7.52 9.15
C LEU A 60 -4.51 6.41 10.02
N ALA A 61 -3.47 6.72 10.81
CA ALA A 61 -2.86 5.77 11.73
C ALA A 61 -3.86 5.34 12.84
N ALA A 62 -4.60 6.29 13.41
CA ALA A 62 -5.61 6.00 14.42
C ALA A 62 -6.73 5.10 13.86
N MET A 63 -7.24 5.39 12.66
CA MET A 63 -8.26 4.56 12.01
C MET A 63 -7.74 3.13 11.72
N ALA A 64 -6.48 2.99 11.30
CA ALA A 64 -5.89 1.67 11.07
C ALA A 64 -5.80 0.84 12.36
N GLY A 65 -5.39 1.47 13.48
CA GLY A 65 -5.40 0.84 14.80
C GLY A 65 -6.81 0.37 15.20
N GLN A 66 -7.79 1.28 15.14
CA GLN A 66 -9.17 0.95 15.49
C GLN A 66 -9.78 -0.17 14.63
N LEU A 67 -9.47 -0.20 13.33
CA LEU A 67 -9.91 -1.30 12.45
C LEU A 67 -9.27 -2.63 12.83
N THR A 68 -8.01 -2.62 13.24
CA THR A 68 -7.28 -3.82 13.67
C THR A 68 -7.90 -4.37 14.95
N ASP A 69 -8.16 -3.51 15.93
CA ASP A 69 -8.82 -3.89 17.18
C ASP A 69 -10.26 -4.38 16.91
N THR A 70 -11.01 -3.65 16.09
CA THR A 70 -12.37 -4.05 15.67
C THR A 70 -12.37 -5.37 14.89
N ALA A 71 -11.32 -5.67 14.13
CA ALA A 71 -11.25 -6.93 13.39
C ALA A 71 -11.08 -8.13 14.32
N ALA A 72 -10.42 -7.95 15.48
CA ALA A 72 -10.32 -8.99 16.50
C ALA A 72 -11.67 -9.25 17.19
N ASP A 73 -12.41 -8.19 17.52
CA ASP A 73 -13.64 -8.28 18.33
C ASP A 73 -14.92 -8.43 17.48
N ALA A 74 -14.98 -7.80 16.32
CA ALA A 74 -16.15 -7.70 15.45
C ALA A 74 -15.76 -7.68 13.94
N PRO A 75 -15.33 -8.83 13.37
CA PRO A 75 -14.82 -8.91 11.99
C PRO A 75 -15.73 -8.33 10.90
N LEU A 76 -17.05 -8.56 10.99
CA LEU A 76 -18.02 -8.04 10.01
C LEU A 76 -18.17 -6.51 10.11
N ALA A 77 -18.03 -5.93 11.30
CA ALA A 77 -18.04 -4.49 11.49
C ALA A 77 -16.77 -3.86 10.91
N ALA A 78 -15.60 -4.50 11.12
CA ALA A 78 -14.34 -4.09 10.51
C ALA A 78 -14.42 -4.11 8.97
N LEU A 79 -14.97 -5.17 8.37
CA LEU A 79 -15.18 -5.24 6.92
C LEU A 79 -16.13 -4.15 6.40
N ARG A 80 -17.21 -3.86 7.12
CA ARG A 80 -18.13 -2.77 6.75
C ARG A 80 -17.43 -1.41 6.79
N ALA A 81 -16.62 -1.17 7.82
CA ALA A 81 -15.85 0.07 7.98
C ALA A 81 -14.78 0.21 6.89
N ALA A 82 -14.05 -0.87 6.57
CA ALA A 82 -13.10 -0.91 5.47
C ALA A 82 -13.76 -0.54 4.13
N GLY A 83 -14.91 -1.16 3.82
CA GLY A 83 -15.64 -0.83 2.59
C GLY A 83 -16.18 0.61 2.56
N ALA A 84 -16.46 1.23 3.71
CA ALA A 84 -16.82 2.65 3.78
C ALA A 84 -15.62 3.55 3.46
N LEU A 85 -14.44 3.24 4.01
CA LEU A 85 -13.20 3.96 3.72
C LEU A 85 -12.80 3.84 2.24
N GLU A 86 -12.93 2.66 1.64
CA GLU A 86 -12.69 2.46 0.21
C GLU A 86 -13.56 3.37 -0.65
N ARG A 87 -14.86 3.50 -0.32
CA ARG A 87 -15.78 4.39 -1.04
C ARG A 87 -15.40 5.86 -0.90
N ILE A 88 -15.00 6.29 0.31
CA ILE A 88 -14.52 7.66 0.56
C ILE A 88 -13.26 7.92 -0.26
N ALA A 89 -12.26 7.04 -0.17
CA ALA A 89 -11.01 7.16 -0.89
C ALA A 89 -11.22 7.17 -2.41
N ALA A 90 -12.11 6.32 -2.93
CA ALA A 90 -12.43 6.29 -4.36
C ALA A 90 -13.13 7.57 -4.82
N ARG A 91 -14.07 8.11 -4.03
CA ARG A 91 -14.74 9.37 -4.34
C ARG A 91 -13.74 10.54 -4.36
N THR A 92 -12.97 10.71 -3.30
CA THR A 92 -11.97 11.78 -3.18
C THR A 92 -10.91 11.67 -4.27
N GLY A 93 -10.43 10.45 -4.53
CA GLY A 93 -9.45 10.18 -5.58
C GLY A 93 -9.93 10.59 -6.97
N ARG A 94 -11.20 10.37 -7.31
CA ARG A 94 -11.77 10.83 -8.59
C ARG A 94 -11.81 12.34 -8.68
N THR A 95 -12.32 13.00 -7.62
CA THR A 95 -12.38 14.47 -7.57
C THR A 95 -11.00 15.10 -7.74
N VAL A 96 -9.98 14.57 -7.06
CA VAL A 96 -8.60 15.08 -7.19
C VAL A 96 -8.03 14.76 -8.57
N ALA A 97 -8.22 13.54 -9.09
CA ALA A 97 -7.74 13.17 -10.41
C ALA A 97 -8.34 14.04 -11.53
N GLY A 98 -9.64 14.35 -11.45
CA GLY A 98 -10.31 15.28 -12.37
C GLY A 98 -9.68 16.67 -12.34
N ALA A 99 -9.52 17.24 -11.13
CA ALA A 99 -8.87 18.56 -10.97
C ALA A 99 -7.43 18.57 -11.52
N LEU A 100 -6.66 17.50 -11.29
CA LEU A 100 -5.29 17.40 -11.82
C LEU A 100 -5.26 17.29 -13.35
N CYS A 101 -6.25 16.62 -13.96
CA CYS A 101 -6.37 16.56 -15.42
C CYS A 101 -6.73 17.93 -16.00
N ASP A 102 -7.65 18.66 -15.37
CA ASP A 102 -8.02 20.03 -15.76
C ASP A 102 -6.79 20.97 -15.67
N ASP A 103 -5.91 20.74 -14.69
CA ASP A 103 -4.63 21.45 -14.52
C ASP A 103 -3.51 20.93 -15.46
N GLY A 104 -3.82 20.00 -16.37
CA GLY A 104 -2.90 19.50 -17.40
C GLY A 104 -1.88 18.45 -16.92
N MET A 105 -2.05 17.87 -15.72
CA MET A 105 -1.19 16.76 -15.29
C MET A 105 -1.51 15.47 -16.05
N SER A 106 -0.45 14.79 -16.50
CA SER A 106 -0.59 13.49 -17.17
C SER A 106 -1.00 12.36 -16.21
N ALA A 107 -1.74 11.39 -16.74
CA ALA A 107 -2.11 10.15 -16.06
C ALA A 107 -0.89 9.40 -15.47
N GLU A 108 0.20 9.37 -16.22
CA GLU A 108 1.48 8.77 -15.82
C GLU A 108 2.06 9.44 -14.56
N ALA A 109 1.99 10.77 -14.45
CA ALA A 109 2.50 11.50 -13.27
C ALA A 109 1.70 11.17 -12.00
N VAL A 110 0.37 10.99 -12.13
CA VAL A 110 -0.50 10.55 -11.03
C VAL A 110 -0.25 9.08 -10.66
N ALA A 111 0.03 8.23 -11.65
CA ALA A 111 0.30 6.81 -11.45
C ALA A 111 1.66 6.52 -10.82
N THR A 112 2.63 7.45 -10.91
CA THR A 112 3.96 7.31 -10.32
C THR A 112 4.03 7.67 -8.83
N GLU A 113 2.97 8.26 -8.26
CA GLU A 113 2.95 8.58 -6.83
C GLU A 113 2.86 7.27 -5.98
N PRO A 114 3.78 7.08 -5.01
CA PRO A 114 3.75 5.99 -4.03
C PRO A 114 2.48 5.93 -3.15
N GLY A 115 1.46 5.21 -3.60
CA GLY A 115 0.17 5.08 -2.90
C GLY A 115 -1.02 4.90 -3.86
N THR A 116 -0.76 5.13 -5.14
CA THR A 116 -1.62 4.77 -6.26
C THR A 116 -0.98 3.60 -7.01
N THR A 117 -1.79 2.75 -7.65
CA THR A 117 -1.28 1.79 -8.64
C THR A 117 -1.71 2.27 -10.02
N ARG A 118 -0.95 1.93 -11.07
CA ARG A 118 -1.34 2.24 -12.46
C ARG A 118 -2.79 1.84 -12.76
N SER A 119 -3.23 0.68 -12.26
CA SER A 119 -4.61 0.21 -12.41
C SER A 119 -5.62 1.08 -11.66
N LYS A 120 -5.28 1.56 -10.45
CA LYS A 120 -6.12 2.47 -9.67
C LYS A 120 -6.19 3.86 -10.32
N ALA A 121 -5.08 4.38 -10.84
CA ALA A 121 -5.03 5.64 -11.58
C ALA A 121 -5.87 5.56 -12.87
N LEU A 122 -5.73 4.49 -13.66
CA LEU A 122 -6.54 4.25 -14.86
C LEU A 122 -8.05 4.20 -14.55
N VAL A 123 -8.47 3.52 -13.47
CA VAL A 123 -9.88 3.48 -13.07
C VAL A 123 -10.41 4.86 -12.67
N LEU A 124 -9.60 5.65 -11.96
CA LEU A 124 -9.98 7.02 -11.59
C LEU A 124 -10.11 7.93 -12.82
N LEU A 125 -9.26 7.75 -13.84
CA LEU A 125 -9.22 8.60 -15.05
C LEU A 125 -10.25 8.19 -16.11
N LEU A 126 -10.46 6.89 -16.32
CA LEU A 126 -11.40 6.37 -17.33
C LEU A 126 -12.87 6.62 -16.97
N THR A 127 -13.18 6.83 -15.69
CA THR A 127 -14.55 7.12 -15.23
C THR A 127 -14.93 8.60 -15.36
N GLU A 128 -13.97 9.52 -15.50
CA GLU A 128 -14.22 10.93 -15.79
C GLU A 128 -14.49 11.19 -17.27
N GLN A 129 -13.84 10.45 -18.19
CA GLN A 129 -14.06 10.60 -19.64
C GLN A 129 -15.40 10.03 -20.15
N ALA A 130 -16.16 9.37 -19.28
CA ALA A 130 -17.45 8.74 -19.62
C ALA A 130 -18.67 9.62 -19.25
N ARG A 131 -18.44 10.91 -18.94
CA ARG A 131 -19.46 11.88 -18.57
C ARG A 131 -19.46 13.07 -19.52
#